data_AF-A0A1F9Y6E8-F1
#
_entry.id   AF-A0A1F9Y6E8-F1
#
_cell.length_a   1.000
_cell.length_b   1.000
_cell.length_c   1.000
_cell.angle_alpha   90.00
_cell.angle_beta   90.00
_cell.angle_gamma   90.00
#
_symmetry.space_group_name_H-M   'P 1'
#
loop_
_entity.id
_entity.type
_entity.pdbx_description
1 polymer ?
#
loop_
_entity_poly.entity_id
_entity_poly.type
_entity_poly.pdbx_seq_one_letter_code
_entity_poly.pdbx_strand_id
1 'polypeptide(L)'
;MADKALFRVVDANFNRLREGLRVVEEIERLVRSNKKTFPILKTLRHQISGCEKKVSVRIRLLARNSSGDPGRRITCGLESKRASLSELTTANFKRCQEAARVLEEFLKLIDGAAASEMKEIRFRLYDIEKRIYPHLVPISSEKERNFTLQ
;
A
#
# COMPACT_ATOMS: atom_id res chain seq x y z
N MET A 1 -7.26 11.13 25.77
CA MET A 1 -7.80 9.84 25.29
C MET A 1 -7.93 9.80 23.75
N ALA A 2 -8.33 10.90 23.10
CA ALA A 2 -8.43 10.99 21.63
C ALA A 2 -7.12 10.71 20.88
N ASP A 3 -5.98 11.20 21.37
CA ASP A 3 -4.69 11.06 20.69
C ASP A 3 -4.23 9.60 20.54
N LYS A 4 -4.48 8.76 21.55
CA LYS A 4 -4.04 7.35 21.53
C LYS A 4 -4.81 6.52 20.49
N ALA A 5 -6.11 6.78 20.31
CA ALA A 5 -6.90 6.10 19.28
C ALA A 5 -6.45 6.53 17.87
N LEU A 6 -6.24 7.84 17.69
CA LEU A 6 -5.76 8.42 16.44
C LEU A 6 -4.40 7.84 16.02
N PHE A 7 -3.44 7.76 16.96
CA PHE A 7 -2.13 7.17 16.67
C PHE A 7 -2.17 5.66 16.38
N ARG A 8 -3.12 4.91 16.96
CA ARG A 8 -3.34 3.49 16.60
C ARG A 8 -3.83 3.34 15.17
N VAL A 9 -4.72 4.23 14.70
CA VAL A 9 -5.17 4.22 13.31
C VAL A 9 -4.00 4.47 12.37
N VAL A 10 -3.15 5.44 12.69
CA VAL A 10 -1.96 5.75 11.89
C VAL A 10 -1.00 4.57 11.85
N ASP A 11 -0.66 3.96 13.00
CA ASP A 11 0.21 2.79 13.08
C ASP A 11 -0.32 1.60 12.25
N ALA A 12 -1.60 1.25 12.44
CA ALA A 12 -2.24 0.15 11.73
C ALA A 12 -2.23 0.36 10.20
N ASN A 13 -2.48 1.57 9.72
CA ASN A 13 -2.51 1.84 8.28
C ASN A 13 -1.11 1.94 7.67
N PHE A 14 -0.10 2.42 8.42
CA PHE A 14 1.30 2.31 7.99
C PHE A 14 1.72 0.84 7.82
N ASN A 15 1.31 -0.05 8.74
CA ASN A 15 1.57 -1.47 8.62
C ASN A 15 0.88 -2.08 7.38
N ARG A 16 -0.43 -1.84 7.21
CA ARG A 16 -1.21 -2.34 6.05
C ARG A 16 -0.61 -1.88 4.72
N LEU A 17 -0.19 -0.62 4.63
CA LEU A 17 0.44 -0.05 3.45
C LEU A 17 1.77 -0.77 3.13
N ARG A 18 2.63 -1.00 4.13
CA ARG A 18 3.91 -1.69 3.93
C ARG A 18 3.76 -3.15 3.56
N GLU A 19 2.84 -3.86 4.20
CA GLU A 19 2.59 -5.28 3.95
C GLU A 19 2.00 -5.48 2.55
N GLY A 20 0.97 -4.70 2.19
CA GLY A 20 0.39 -4.78 0.85
C GLY A 20 1.42 -4.48 -0.25
N LEU A 21 2.24 -3.45 -0.05
CA LEU A 21 3.27 -3.08 -1.03
C LEU A 21 4.40 -4.11 -1.11
N ARG A 22 4.69 -4.81 -0.01
CA ARG A 22 5.67 -5.90 0.02
C ARG A 22 5.23 -7.08 -0.84
N VAL A 23 3.96 -7.46 -0.77
CA VAL A 23 3.42 -8.54 -1.61
C VAL A 23 3.61 -8.21 -3.10
N VAL A 24 3.27 -6.99 -3.51
CA VAL A 24 3.45 -6.56 -4.91
C VAL A 24 4.93 -6.53 -5.30
N GLU A 25 5.80 -6.03 -4.41
CA GLU A 25 7.25 -6.03 -4.64
C GLU A 25 7.78 -7.46 -4.88
N GLU A 26 7.32 -8.45 -4.11
CA GLU A 26 7.76 -9.83 -4.26
C GLU A 26 7.23 -10.48 -5.55
N ILE A 27 6.01 -10.16 -5.97
CA ILE A 27 5.50 -10.60 -7.27
C ILE A 27 6.37 -10.06 -8.41
N GLU A 28 6.65 -8.75 -8.40
CA GLU A 28 7.49 -8.15 -9.45
C GLU A 28 8.95 -8.65 -9.38
N ARG A 29 9.50 -8.86 -8.18
CA ARG A 29 10.89 -9.25 -7.99
C ARG A 29 11.16 -10.72 -8.26
N LEU A 30 10.36 -11.61 -7.68
CA LEU A 30 10.65 -13.06 -7.65
C LEU A 30 9.84 -13.82 -8.69
N VAL A 31 8.59 -13.43 -8.94
CA VAL A 31 7.73 -14.13 -9.91
C VAL A 31 8.00 -13.62 -11.33
N ARG A 32 8.10 -12.30 -11.51
CA ARG A 32 8.24 -11.68 -12.84
C ARG A 32 9.67 -11.25 -13.18
N SER A 33 10.59 -11.24 -12.21
CA SER A 33 11.96 -10.74 -12.38
C SER A 33 12.02 -9.35 -13.05
N ASN A 34 11.03 -8.49 -12.78
CA ASN A 34 10.88 -7.20 -13.44
C ASN A 34 11.84 -6.15 -12.86
N LYS A 35 13.03 -6.09 -13.44
CA LYS A 35 14.12 -5.18 -13.04
C LYS A 35 13.79 -3.69 -13.15
N LYS A 36 12.71 -3.32 -13.86
CA LYS A 36 12.28 -1.92 -13.98
C LYS A 36 11.36 -1.51 -12.84
N THR A 37 10.50 -2.40 -12.37
CA THR A 37 9.42 -2.07 -11.44
C THR A 37 9.77 -2.34 -9.98
N PHE A 38 10.40 -3.49 -9.66
CA PHE A 38 10.69 -3.81 -8.26
C PHE A 38 11.58 -2.76 -7.54
N PRO A 39 12.57 -2.10 -8.20
CA PRO A 39 13.35 -1.06 -7.52
C PRO A 39 12.51 0.16 -7.14
N ILE A 40 11.51 0.51 -7.97
CA ILE A 40 10.58 1.61 -7.70
C ILE A 40 9.73 1.27 -6.48
N LEU A 41 9.19 0.04 -6.42
CA LEU A 41 8.41 -0.46 -5.27
C LEU A 41 9.25 -0.48 -3.98
N LYS A 42 10.49 -0.95 -4.04
CA LYS A 42 11.44 -0.93 -2.91
C LYS A 42 11.70 0.49 -2.41
N THR A 43 11.94 1.43 -3.33
CA THR A 43 12.17 2.85 -3.01
C THR A 43 10.95 3.46 -2.35
N LEU A 44 9.75 3.19 -2.88
CA LEU A 44 8.50 3.65 -2.30
C LEU A 44 8.29 3.08 -0.88
N ARG A 45 8.60 1.80 -0.67
CA ARG A 45 8.57 1.18 0.68
C ARG A 45 9.52 1.87 1.65
N HIS A 46 10.74 2.21 1.23
CA HIS A 46 11.69 2.94 2.06
C HIS A 46 11.19 4.35 2.40
N GLN A 47 10.59 5.05 1.45
CA GLN A 47 9.98 6.36 1.69
C GLN A 47 8.85 6.26 2.73
N ILE A 48 7.94 5.29 2.59
CA ILE A 48 6.86 5.04 3.56
C ILE A 48 7.44 4.78 4.96
N SER A 49 8.46 3.94 5.09
CA SER A 49 9.13 3.69 6.37
C SER A 49 9.84 4.94 6.92
N GLY A 50 10.34 5.81 6.06
CA GLY A 50 10.91 7.11 6.45
C GLY A 50 9.85 8.03 7.03
N CYS A 51 8.73 8.20 6.34
CA CYS A 51 7.59 8.97 6.82
C CYS A 51 7.06 8.41 8.14
N GLU A 52 6.86 7.09 8.23
CA GLU A 52 6.45 6.46 9.47
C GLU A 52 7.41 6.80 10.60
N LYS A 53 8.73 6.68 10.42
CA LYS A 53 9.69 6.97 11.51
C LYS A 53 9.55 8.40 12.02
N LYS A 54 9.35 9.38 11.13
CA LYS A 54 9.16 10.80 11.51
C LYS A 54 7.91 10.98 12.38
N VAL A 55 6.80 10.35 12.00
CA VAL A 55 5.54 10.41 12.77
C VAL A 55 5.62 9.52 14.03
N SER A 56 6.30 8.39 13.93
CA SER A 56 6.35 7.29 14.91
C SER A 56 7.16 7.63 16.17
N VAL A 57 8.16 8.52 16.07
CA VAL A 57 8.86 9.03 17.28
C VAL A 57 7.88 9.68 18.25
N ARG A 58 6.83 10.35 17.75
CA ARG A 58 5.74 10.90 18.58
C ARG A 58 4.71 9.84 19.01
N ILE A 59 4.45 8.82 18.17
CA ILE A 59 3.48 7.73 18.41
C ILE A 59 3.96 6.73 19.48
N ARG A 60 5.25 6.35 19.46
CA ARG A 60 5.82 5.28 20.28
C ARG A 60 5.78 5.53 21.79
N LEU A 61 5.65 6.79 22.21
CA LEU A 61 5.48 7.15 23.62
C LEU A 61 4.08 6.81 24.16
N LEU A 62 3.08 6.55 23.30
CA LEU A 62 1.67 6.40 23.71
C LEU A 62 1.00 5.08 23.28
N ALA A 63 1.54 4.39 22.26
CA ALA A 63 0.90 3.24 21.63
C ALA A 63 1.68 1.91 21.82
N ARG A 64 1.62 1.33 23.02
CA ARG A 64 1.75 -0.13 23.18
C ARG A 64 0.44 -0.69 23.70
N ASN A 65 -0.32 -1.31 22.80
CA ASN A 65 -1.29 -2.38 23.06
C ASN A 65 -1.86 -2.81 21.69
N SER A 66 -1.09 -3.65 20.99
CA SER A 66 -1.49 -4.34 19.76
C SER A 66 -2.45 -5.52 20.03
N SER A 67 -2.66 -5.87 21.30
CA SER A 67 -3.41 -7.04 21.76
C SER A 67 -4.94 -6.89 21.71
N GLY A 68 -5.47 -5.70 21.38
CA GLY A 68 -6.89 -5.39 21.43
C GLY A 68 -7.51 -4.93 20.11
N ASP A 69 -6.94 -5.28 18.96
CA ASP A 69 -7.53 -4.94 17.65
C ASP A 69 -8.86 -5.71 17.46
N PRO A 70 -10.02 -5.02 17.42
CA PRO A 70 -11.32 -5.66 17.23
C PRO A 70 -11.46 -6.38 15.87
N GLY A 71 -10.68 -5.95 14.87
CA GLY A 71 -10.67 -6.52 13.53
C GLY A 71 -9.99 -7.89 13.44
N ARG A 72 -9.23 -8.31 14.47
CA ARG A 72 -8.50 -9.59 14.47
C ARG A 72 -9.40 -10.82 14.35
N ARG A 73 -10.68 -10.71 14.71
CA ARG A 73 -11.67 -11.80 14.69
C ARG A 73 -12.71 -11.65 13.57
N ILE A 74 -12.63 -10.60 12.77
CA ILE A 74 -13.55 -10.37 11.65
C ILE A 74 -12.87 -10.86 10.38
N THR A 75 -12.96 -12.15 10.13
CA THR A 75 -12.73 -12.72 8.79
C THR A 75 -14.00 -12.52 7.97
N CYS A 76 -13.98 -11.61 7.00
CA CYS A 76 -15.03 -11.56 5.99
C CYS A 76 -14.94 -12.84 5.15
N GLY A 77 -16.04 -13.57 4.97
CA GLY A 77 -16.13 -14.83 4.20
C GLY A 77 -15.72 -14.77 2.72
N LEU A 78 -15.24 -13.60 2.27
CA LEU A 78 -14.58 -13.35 0.98
C LEU A 78 -13.05 -13.56 1.03
N GLU A 79 -12.49 -14.10 2.11
CA GLU A 79 -11.13 -14.68 2.11
C GLU A 79 -10.98 -15.90 1.16
N SER A 80 -12.03 -16.21 0.41
CA SER A 80 -12.11 -17.27 -0.58
C SER A 80 -11.27 -16.95 -1.83
N LYS A 81 -10.21 -17.75 -1.99
CA LYS A 81 -9.44 -18.04 -3.23
C LYS A 81 -9.27 -16.87 -4.20
N ARG A 82 -8.11 -16.21 -4.14
CA ARG A 82 -7.60 -15.40 -5.26
C ARG A 82 -7.32 -16.35 -6.44
N ALA A 83 -7.94 -16.10 -7.59
CA ALA A 83 -7.84 -16.98 -8.75
C ALA A 83 -6.59 -16.74 -9.59
N SER A 84 -5.92 -15.59 -9.43
CA SER A 84 -4.73 -15.23 -10.22
C SER A 84 -3.75 -14.27 -9.52
N LEU A 85 -2.51 -14.21 -10.04
CA LEU A 85 -1.52 -13.19 -9.66
C LEU A 85 -1.98 -11.76 -9.97
N SER A 86 -2.83 -11.59 -10.99
CA SER A 86 -3.42 -10.30 -11.35
C SER A 86 -4.36 -9.79 -10.26
N GLU A 87 -5.27 -10.65 -9.81
CA GLU A 87 -6.19 -10.34 -8.70
C GLU A 87 -5.42 -10.11 -7.40
N LEU A 88 -4.42 -10.94 -7.11
CA LEU A 88 -3.55 -10.76 -5.95
C LEU A 88 -2.85 -9.40 -5.97
N THR A 89 -2.29 -9.01 -7.12
CA THR A 89 -1.58 -7.73 -7.27
C THR A 89 -2.55 -6.55 -7.13
N THR A 90 -3.69 -6.61 -7.82
CA THR A 90 -4.71 -5.56 -7.81
C THR A 90 -5.29 -5.36 -6.41
N ALA A 91 -5.65 -6.44 -5.72
CA ALA A 91 -6.17 -6.38 -4.37
C ALA A 91 -5.18 -5.75 -3.38
N ASN A 92 -3.88 -6.05 -3.51
CA ASN A 92 -2.86 -5.44 -2.66
C ASN A 92 -2.63 -3.96 -3.01
N PHE A 93 -2.71 -3.55 -4.29
CA PHE A 93 -2.68 -2.13 -4.66
C PHE A 93 -3.86 -1.37 -4.06
N LYS A 94 -5.09 -1.89 -4.16
CA LYS A 94 -6.28 -1.25 -3.58
C LYS A 94 -6.14 -1.08 -2.07
N ARG A 95 -5.70 -2.13 -1.36
CA ARG A 95 -5.39 -2.06 0.08
C ARG A 95 -4.34 -0.99 0.40
N CYS A 96 -3.28 -0.86 -0.41
CA CYS A 96 -2.27 0.17 -0.22
C CYS A 96 -2.86 1.58 -0.45
N GLN A 97 -3.66 1.75 -1.49
CA GLN A 97 -4.28 3.04 -1.84
C GLN A 97 -5.27 3.48 -0.75
N GLU A 98 -6.07 2.56 -0.22
CA GLU A 98 -6.97 2.80 0.92
C GLU A 98 -6.18 3.16 2.17
N ALA A 99 -5.14 2.39 2.52
CA ALA A 99 -4.30 2.69 3.67
C ALA A 99 -3.62 4.07 3.56
N ALA A 100 -3.10 4.42 2.38
CA ALA A 100 -2.53 5.73 2.12
C ALA A 100 -3.59 6.85 2.21
N ARG A 101 -4.82 6.60 1.78
CA ARG A 101 -5.94 7.56 1.93
C ARG A 101 -6.29 7.79 3.40
N VAL A 102 -6.33 6.73 4.21
CA VAL A 102 -6.58 6.87 5.65
C VAL A 102 -5.43 7.65 6.30
N LEU A 103 -4.18 7.33 5.98
CA LEU A 103 -3.03 8.06 6.51
C LEU A 103 -3.05 9.54 6.09
N GLU A 104 -3.36 9.84 4.83
CA GLU A 104 -3.51 11.22 4.33
C GLU A 104 -4.49 12.02 5.20
N GLU A 105 -5.69 11.49 5.48
CA GLU A 105 -6.69 12.21 6.26
C GLU A 105 -6.34 12.29 7.76
N PHE A 106 -5.88 11.20 8.36
CA PHE A 106 -5.54 11.19 9.79
C PHE A 106 -4.30 12.02 10.10
N LEU A 107 -3.32 12.07 9.19
CA LEU A 107 -2.11 12.88 9.39
C LEU A 107 -2.40 14.38 9.27
N LYS A 108 -3.47 14.83 8.60
CA LYS A 108 -3.84 16.27 8.62
C LYS A 108 -4.07 16.80 10.04
N LEU A 109 -4.45 15.92 10.96
CA LEU A 109 -4.66 16.25 12.37
C LEU A 109 -3.35 16.27 13.19
N ILE A 110 -2.24 15.75 12.65
CA ILE A 110 -0.96 15.60 13.36
C ILE A 110 0.15 16.44 12.72
N ASP A 111 0.33 16.27 11.40
CA ASP A 111 1.44 16.78 10.61
C ASP A 111 1.00 16.91 9.14
N GLY A 112 0.75 18.15 8.71
CA GLY A 112 0.33 18.45 7.35
C GLY A 112 1.37 18.10 6.28
N ALA A 113 2.66 18.10 6.60
CA ALA A 113 3.71 17.68 5.67
C ALA A 113 3.66 16.17 5.45
N ALA A 114 3.52 15.38 6.52
CA ALA A 114 3.34 13.94 6.42
C ALA A 114 2.04 13.57 5.68
N ALA A 115 0.96 14.32 5.88
CA ALA A 115 -0.28 14.15 5.13
C ALA A 115 -0.09 14.38 3.62
N SER A 116 0.63 15.44 3.25
CA SER A 116 0.97 15.72 1.85
C SER A 116 1.83 14.61 1.23
N GLU A 117 2.79 14.09 1.99
CA GLU A 117 3.62 12.96 1.55
C GLU A 117 2.76 11.70 1.29
N MET A 118 1.77 11.40 2.13
CA MET A 118 0.85 10.27 1.90
C MET A 118 -0.06 10.48 0.68
N LYS A 119 -0.48 11.72 0.41
CA LYS A 119 -1.21 12.06 -0.81
C LYS A 119 -0.35 11.74 -2.04
N GLU A 120 0.91 12.18 -2.07
CA GLU A 120 1.83 11.89 -3.17
C GLU A 120 2.06 10.39 -3.35
N ILE A 121 2.30 9.66 -2.25
CA ILE A 121 2.45 8.20 -2.26
C ILE A 121 1.20 7.53 -2.85
N ARG A 122 0.00 7.98 -2.47
CA ARG A 122 -1.26 7.44 -3.01
C ARG A 122 -1.36 7.63 -4.52
N PHE A 123 -0.98 8.78 -5.05
CA PHE A 123 -0.97 9.01 -6.50
C PHE A 123 0.07 8.13 -7.20
N ARG A 124 1.28 8.03 -6.64
CA ARG A 124 2.32 7.14 -7.17
C ARG A 124 1.89 5.68 -7.17
N LEU A 125 1.10 5.23 -6.20
CA LEU A 125 0.52 3.88 -6.21
C LEU A 125 -0.43 3.66 -7.39
N TYR A 126 -1.23 4.67 -7.78
CA TYR A 126 -2.06 4.57 -8.99
C TYR A 126 -1.21 4.47 -10.26
N ASP A 127 -0.16 5.28 -10.37
CA ASP A 127 0.71 5.28 -11.55
C ASP A 127 1.46 3.96 -11.69
N ILE A 128 1.97 3.42 -10.57
CA ILE A 128 2.65 2.12 -10.57
C ILE A 128 1.65 1.00 -10.89
N GLU A 129 0.44 1.01 -10.33
CA GLU A 129 -0.61 0.04 -10.65
C GLU A 129 -0.90 0.04 -12.16
N LYS A 130 -1.13 1.22 -12.75
CA LYS A 130 -1.36 1.39 -14.20
C LYS A 130 -0.20 0.87 -15.04
N ARG A 131 1.05 1.06 -14.59
CA ARG A 131 2.23 0.57 -15.29
C ARG A 131 2.36 -0.95 -15.24
N ILE A 132 1.92 -1.57 -14.14
CA ILE A 132 1.99 -3.03 -13.94
C ILE A 132 0.81 -3.73 -14.63
N TYR A 133 -0.36 -3.10 -14.69
CA TYR A 133 -1.61 -3.71 -15.17
C TYR A 133 -1.52 -4.39 -16.55
N PRO A 134 -0.90 -3.81 -17.59
CA PRO A 134 -0.74 -4.48 -18.88
C PRO A 134 0.06 -5.79 -18.82
N HIS A 135 0.91 -5.95 -17.80
CA HIS A 135 1.67 -7.18 -17.57
C HIS A 135 0.90 -8.21 -16.75
N LEU A 136 -0.22 -7.83 -16.12
CA LEU A 136 -1.05 -8.69 -15.27
C LEU A 136 -2.08 -9.50 -16.07
N VAL A 137 -2.55 -8.97 -17.20
CA VAL A 137 -3.48 -9.65 -18.12
C VAL A 137 -2.65 -10.49 -19.10
N PRO A 138 -2.96 -11.79 -19.33
CA PRO A 138 -2.38 -12.52 -20.46
C PRO A 138 -2.71 -11.75 -21.73
N ILE A 139 -1.72 -11.48 -22.58
CA ILE A 139 -1.97 -10.83 -23.89
C ILE A 139 -2.73 -11.84 -24.76
N SER A 140 -4.03 -11.94 -24.58
CA SER A 140 -4.93 -12.56 -25.54
C SER A 140 -5.24 -11.51 -26.60
N SER A 141 -4.60 -11.68 -27.75
CA SER A 141 -4.79 -10.97 -29.02
C SER A 141 -3.85 -9.79 -29.32
N GLU A 142 -3.31 -9.87 -30.52
CA GLU A 142 -2.35 -8.97 -31.17
C GLU A 142 -2.86 -7.52 -31.38
N LYS A 143 -4.14 -7.27 -31.12
CA LYS A 143 -4.82 -6.00 -31.41
C LYS A 143 -4.54 -4.88 -30.39
N GLU A 144 -4.20 -5.21 -29.14
CA GLU A 144 -4.03 -4.18 -28.09
C GLU A 144 -2.61 -3.58 -28.03
N ARG A 145 -1.62 -4.17 -28.71
CA ARG A 145 -0.25 -3.62 -28.77
C ARG A 145 -0.17 -2.25 -29.43
N ASN A 146 -1.14 -1.89 -30.27
CA ASN A 146 -1.15 -0.61 -30.97
C ASN A 146 -1.68 0.57 -30.14
N PHE A 147 -2.22 0.33 -28.93
CA PHE A 147 -2.79 1.42 -28.11
C PHE A 147 -1.85 1.94 -27.00
N THR A 148 -0.68 1.31 -26.79
CA THR A 148 0.26 1.71 -25.71
C THR A 148 1.49 2.49 -26.23
N LEU A 149 1.53 2.85 -27.52
CA LEU A 149 2.66 3.57 -28.15
C LEU A 149 2.24 4.84 -28.93
N GLN A 150 1.13 5.47 -28.57
CA GLN A 150 0.81 6.85 -28.97
C GLN A 150 0.71 7.72 -27.73
#